data_AF-A0A7R9M9R9-F1
#
_entry.id   AF-A0A7R9M9R9-F1
#
_cell.length_a   1.000
_cell.length_b   1.000
_cell.length_c   1.000
_cell.angle_alpha   90.00
_cell.angle_beta   90.00
_cell.angle_gamma   90.00
#
_symmetry.space_group_name_H-M   'P 1'
#
loop_
_entity.id
_entity.type
_entity.pdbx_description
1 polymer ?
#
loop_
_entity_poly.entity_id
_entity_poly.type
_entity_poly.pdbx_seq_one_letter_code
_entity_poly.pdbx_strand_id
1 'polypeptide(L)'
;MVGVTKDEGPLLAVMLFPEMRAPGLTVETFKNVVNRLYDEYRNIDVEEVSDYYLKSIDTTNESQMKGALSALYGDLVFTCATYHFAKQFAKSGQNSNFYANLGFTVCSGDTICHGADLPYVFGSPLVSQKMFTETDYDFSIEIMKMLTDFAKNGKPHNVWPKLIDISDANSVPKVKDLNPNDMSLVLDNPYGSTCDGIWSNYF
;
A
#
# COMPACT_ATOMS: atom_id res chain seq x y z
N MET A 1 6.12 -2.65 13.51
CA MET A 1 6.30 -2.90 12.08
C MET A 1 4.95 -3.21 11.48
N VAL A 2 4.52 -2.47 10.46
CA VAL A 2 3.40 -2.83 9.58
C VAL A 2 3.67 -2.18 8.23
N GLY A 3 3.12 -2.74 7.15
CA GLY A 3 3.24 -2.18 5.82
C GLY A 3 2.06 -2.57 4.94
N VAL A 4 2.21 -2.24 3.67
CA VAL A 4 1.23 -2.50 2.61
C VAL A 4 1.94 -3.09 1.40
N THR A 5 1.21 -3.47 0.38
CA THR A 5 1.75 -3.72 -0.97
C THR A 5 1.55 -2.49 -1.85
N LYS A 6 2.23 -2.40 -3.00
CA LYS A 6 2.11 -1.26 -3.91
C LYS A 6 0.67 -1.06 -4.37
N ASP A 7 0.04 -2.16 -4.76
CA ASP A 7 -1.24 -2.18 -5.43
C ASP A 7 -2.22 -3.01 -4.59
N GLU A 8 -2.62 -2.49 -3.42
CA GLU A 8 -3.56 -3.15 -2.50
C GLU A 8 -4.95 -3.40 -3.12
N GLY A 9 -5.38 -2.48 -3.97
CA GLY A 9 -6.73 -2.45 -4.50
C GLY A 9 -7.06 -3.44 -5.63
N PRO A 10 -6.25 -3.59 -6.70
CA PRO A 10 -6.69 -4.25 -7.94
C PRO A 10 -7.30 -5.64 -7.77
N LEU A 11 -6.66 -6.52 -6.98
CA LEU A 11 -7.15 -7.89 -6.76
C LEU A 11 -8.54 -7.86 -6.09
N LEU A 12 -8.68 -7.07 -5.04
CA LEU A 12 -9.91 -6.98 -4.26
C LEU A 12 -11.00 -6.21 -4.99
N ALA A 13 -10.66 -5.17 -5.73
CA ALA A 13 -11.58 -4.41 -6.57
C ALA A 13 -12.22 -5.32 -7.63
N VAL A 14 -11.44 -6.16 -8.30
CA VAL A 14 -11.97 -7.16 -9.24
C VAL A 14 -12.83 -8.21 -8.52
N MET A 15 -12.55 -8.55 -7.26
CA MET A 15 -13.36 -9.48 -6.48
C MET A 15 -14.72 -8.90 -6.05
N LEU A 16 -14.72 -7.65 -5.60
CA LEU A 16 -15.83 -7.03 -4.88
C LEU A 16 -16.73 -6.16 -5.75
N PHE A 17 -16.20 -5.59 -6.83
CA PHE A 17 -16.95 -4.69 -7.71
C PHE A 17 -17.26 -5.39 -9.04
N PRO A 18 -18.52 -5.79 -9.30
CA PRO A 18 -18.91 -6.36 -10.60
C PRO A 18 -18.54 -5.45 -11.78
N GLU A 19 -18.53 -4.14 -11.57
CA GLU A 19 -18.15 -3.12 -12.56
C GLU A 19 -16.72 -3.29 -13.08
N MET A 20 -15.83 -3.86 -12.26
CA MET A 20 -14.45 -4.15 -12.66
C MET A 20 -14.35 -5.28 -13.69
N ARG A 21 -15.35 -6.17 -13.72
CA ARG A 21 -15.44 -7.29 -14.68
C ARG A 21 -16.30 -6.97 -15.90
N ALA A 22 -17.15 -5.95 -15.79
CA ALA A 22 -17.94 -5.45 -16.90
C ALA A 22 -17.09 -4.55 -17.84
N PRO A 23 -17.41 -4.51 -19.14
CA PRO A 23 -16.86 -3.51 -20.04
C PRO A 23 -17.55 -2.15 -19.82
N GLY A 24 -16.87 -1.06 -20.19
CA GLY A 24 -17.47 0.28 -20.25
C GLY A 24 -17.67 0.94 -18.89
N LEU A 25 -16.67 0.87 -18.00
CA LEU A 25 -16.67 1.64 -16.75
C LEU A 25 -16.70 3.15 -17.05
N THR A 26 -17.83 3.81 -16.75
CA THR A 26 -18.02 5.25 -16.97
C THR A 26 -17.76 6.05 -15.69
N VAL A 27 -17.65 7.37 -15.82
CA VAL A 27 -17.57 8.30 -14.68
C VAL A 27 -18.80 8.18 -13.76
N GLU A 28 -19.99 8.02 -14.33
CA GLU A 28 -21.22 7.83 -13.57
C GLU A 28 -21.15 6.52 -12.75
N THR A 29 -20.75 5.43 -13.39
CA THR A 29 -20.57 4.15 -12.69
C THR A 29 -19.50 4.26 -11.60
N PHE A 30 -18.38 4.93 -11.87
CA PHE A 30 -17.34 5.20 -10.87
C PHE A 30 -17.92 5.91 -9.65
N LYS A 31 -18.64 7.03 -9.85
CA LYS A 31 -19.29 7.79 -8.76
C LYS A 31 -20.31 6.95 -7.99
N ASN A 32 -21.08 6.10 -8.68
CA ASN A 32 -22.00 5.18 -8.03
C ASN A 32 -21.26 4.18 -7.13
N VAL A 33 -20.10 3.67 -7.55
CA VAL A 33 -19.27 2.79 -6.70
C VAL A 33 -18.76 3.56 -5.47
N VAL A 34 -18.28 4.80 -5.65
CA VAL A 34 -17.84 5.65 -4.52
C VAL A 34 -19.00 5.93 -3.55
N ASN A 35 -20.21 6.17 -4.07
CA ASN A 35 -21.40 6.36 -3.24
C ASN A 35 -21.78 5.08 -2.46
N ARG A 36 -21.51 3.87 -2.96
CA ARG A 36 -21.69 2.65 -2.15
C ARG A 36 -20.66 2.56 -1.03
N LEU A 37 -19.43 3.01 -1.27
CA LEU A 37 -18.38 3.03 -0.24
C LEU A 37 -18.70 4.04 0.88
N TYR A 38 -19.41 5.13 0.57
CA TYR A 38 -19.94 6.09 1.54
C TYR A 38 -20.82 5.40 2.60
N ASP A 39 -21.76 4.55 2.17
CA ASP A 39 -22.71 3.88 3.07
C ASP A 39 -22.01 2.92 4.05
N GLU A 40 -20.86 2.36 3.65
CA GLU A 40 -20.14 1.38 4.43
C GLU A 40 -19.05 1.98 5.33
N TYR A 41 -18.34 3.03 4.90
CA TYR A 41 -17.03 3.36 5.49
C TYR A 41 -16.82 4.76 6.05
N ARG A 42 -17.73 5.74 5.85
CA ARG A 42 -17.81 7.12 6.46
C ARG A 42 -18.40 8.10 5.44
N ASN A 43 -18.82 9.28 5.88
CA ASN A 43 -19.41 10.36 5.06
C ASN A 43 -18.46 10.92 3.97
N ILE A 44 -18.03 10.10 3.02
CA ILE A 44 -17.18 10.44 1.88
C ILE A 44 -17.90 11.43 0.96
N ASP A 45 -17.24 12.54 0.63
CA ASP A 45 -17.71 13.41 -0.45
C ASP A 45 -17.43 12.72 -1.80
N VAL A 46 -18.51 12.23 -2.43
CA VAL A 46 -18.45 11.47 -3.68
C VAL A 46 -17.83 12.30 -4.81
N GLU A 47 -18.12 13.60 -4.88
CA GLU A 47 -17.62 14.47 -5.94
C GLU A 47 -16.13 14.76 -5.71
N GLU A 48 -15.76 15.17 -4.50
CA GLU A 48 -14.38 15.50 -4.15
C GLU A 48 -13.43 14.31 -4.38
N VAL A 49 -13.81 13.13 -3.88
CA VAL A 49 -12.99 11.92 -4.02
C VAL A 49 -12.93 11.46 -5.47
N SER A 50 -14.06 11.47 -6.18
CA SER A 50 -14.06 11.08 -7.60
C SER A 50 -13.18 12.01 -8.43
N ASP A 51 -13.30 13.32 -8.25
CA ASP A 51 -12.47 14.29 -8.95
C ASP A 51 -10.99 14.10 -8.63
N TYR A 52 -10.63 13.80 -7.38
CA TYR A 52 -9.25 13.54 -7.00
C TYR A 52 -8.61 12.38 -7.80
N TYR A 53 -9.33 11.26 -7.95
CA TYR A 53 -8.84 10.07 -8.66
C TYR A 53 -8.98 10.17 -10.18
N LEU A 54 -9.92 10.97 -10.68
CA LEU A 54 -10.17 11.11 -12.12
C LEU A 54 -9.38 12.25 -12.77
N LYS A 55 -8.89 13.25 -12.02
CA LYS A 55 -8.27 14.49 -12.55
C LYS A 55 -7.07 14.30 -13.48
N SER A 56 -6.38 13.16 -13.42
CA SER A 56 -5.13 12.92 -14.15
C SER A 56 -5.18 11.69 -15.07
N ILE A 57 -6.38 11.17 -15.34
CA ILE A 57 -6.56 10.05 -16.25
C ILE A 57 -7.40 10.42 -17.46
N ASP A 58 -7.27 9.63 -18.53
CA ASP A 58 -8.21 9.61 -19.64
C ASP A 58 -9.44 8.79 -19.24
N THR A 59 -10.55 9.46 -18.94
CA THR A 59 -11.79 8.82 -18.52
C THR A 59 -12.49 8.02 -19.63
N THR A 60 -12.02 8.12 -20.88
CA THR A 60 -12.48 7.25 -21.98
C THR A 60 -11.69 5.95 -22.07
N ASN A 61 -10.56 5.87 -21.36
CA ASN A 61 -9.72 4.68 -21.28
C ASN A 61 -10.17 3.78 -20.12
N GLU A 62 -10.76 2.63 -20.44
CA GLU A 62 -11.28 1.69 -19.45
C GLU A 62 -10.20 1.18 -18.49
N SER A 63 -8.97 0.96 -18.96
CA SER A 63 -7.86 0.50 -18.12
C SER A 63 -7.50 1.55 -17.06
N GLN A 64 -7.45 2.82 -17.44
CA GLN A 64 -7.17 3.91 -16.50
C GLN A 64 -8.31 4.11 -15.50
N MET A 65 -9.57 4.00 -15.95
CA MET A 65 -10.73 4.04 -15.06
C MET A 65 -10.70 2.92 -14.00
N LYS A 66 -10.38 1.69 -14.42
CA LYS A 66 -10.24 0.53 -13.52
C LYS A 66 -9.04 0.69 -12.57
N GLY A 67 -7.95 1.26 -13.07
CA GLY A 67 -6.78 1.62 -12.26
C GLY A 67 -7.12 2.64 -11.18
N ALA A 68 -7.83 3.71 -11.54
CA ALA A 68 -8.27 4.75 -10.59
C ALA A 68 -9.20 4.19 -9.50
N LEU A 69 -10.15 3.33 -9.88
CA LEU A 69 -11.07 2.73 -8.91
C LEU A 69 -10.33 1.77 -7.96
N SER A 70 -9.37 1.02 -8.49
CA SER A 70 -8.51 0.15 -7.69
C SER A 70 -7.64 0.96 -6.72
N ALA A 71 -7.01 2.05 -7.18
CA ALA A 71 -6.21 2.92 -6.33
C ALA A 71 -7.05 3.54 -5.20
N LEU A 72 -8.24 4.06 -5.52
CA LEU A 72 -9.19 4.59 -4.54
C LEU A 72 -9.52 3.56 -3.46
N TYR A 73 -9.89 2.36 -3.87
CA TYR A 73 -10.26 1.31 -2.93
C TYR A 73 -9.09 0.84 -2.07
N GLY A 74 -7.90 0.66 -2.67
CA GLY A 74 -6.68 0.30 -1.96
C GLY A 74 -6.27 1.37 -0.94
N ASP A 75 -6.36 2.64 -1.32
CA ASP A 75 -6.04 3.76 -0.43
C ASP A 75 -7.01 3.86 0.74
N LEU A 76 -8.32 3.74 0.48
CA LEU A 76 -9.35 3.76 1.50
C LEU A 76 -9.20 2.61 2.50
N VAL A 77 -9.05 1.37 2.02
CA VAL A 77 -9.18 0.21 2.91
C VAL A 77 -7.85 -0.22 3.53
N PHE A 78 -6.72 0.01 2.86
CA PHE A 78 -5.42 -0.48 3.28
C PHE A 78 -4.39 0.64 3.48
N THR A 79 -4.02 1.34 2.41
CA THR A 79 -2.86 2.26 2.42
C THR A 79 -3.03 3.38 3.43
N CYS A 80 -4.09 4.19 3.31
CA CYS A 80 -4.24 5.38 4.15
C CYS A 80 -4.70 5.04 5.56
N ALA A 81 -5.50 4.00 5.73
CA ALA A 81 -5.84 3.48 7.06
C ALA A 81 -4.57 3.05 7.83
N THR A 82 -3.71 2.26 7.18
CA THR A 82 -2.45 1.78 7.75
C THR A 82 -1.49 2.93 8.01
N TYR A 83 -1.38 3.88 7.08
CA TYR A 83 -0.56 5.08 7.21
C TYR A 83 -1.00 6.01 8.36
N HIS A 84 -2.30 6.28 8.52
CA HIS A 84 -2.77 7.11 9.62
C HIS A 84 -2.60 6.43 10.98
N PHE A 85 -2.91 5.13 11.06
CA PHE A 85 -2.61 4.32 12.23
C PHE A 85 -1.12 4.41 12.58
N ALA A 86 -0.24 4.26 11.58
CA ALA A 86 1.20 4.41 11.70
C ALA A 86 1.62 5.69 12.39
N LYS A 87 1.11 6.78 11.83
CA LYS A 87 1.53 8.14 12.09
C LYS A 87 1.08 8.53 13.49
N GLN A 88 -0.15 8.18 13.85
CA GLN A 88 -0.69 8.38 15.19
C GLN A 88 0.04 7.52 16.23
N PHE A 89 0.25 6.23 15.93
CA PHE A 89 0.98 5.33 16.83
C PHE A 89 2.42 5.82 17.08
N ALA A 90 3.12 6.23 16.02
CA ALA A 90 4.46 6.80 16.10
C ALA A 90 4.53 8.05 16.99
N LYS A 91 3.54 8.95 16.89
CA LYS A 91 3.46 10.18 17.70
C LYS A 91 3.11 9.92 19.17
N SER A 92 2.48 8.80 19.50
CA SER A 92 2.07 8.46 20.87
C SER A 92 3.22 8.10 21.83
N GLY A 93 4.47 8.05 21.34
CA GLY A 93 5.68 8.00 22.18
C GLY A 93 6.18 6.61 22.59
N GLN A 94 5.52 5.51 22.20
CA GLN A 94 5.88 4.15 22.65
C GLN A 94 6.85 3.35 21.75
N ASN A 95 7.71 4.03 20.97
CA ASN A 95 8.63 3.49 19.94
C ASN A 95 8.00 3.40 18.54
N SER A 96 8.22 4.45 17.74
CA SER A 96 7.78 4.66 16.35
C SER A 96 8.51 3.82 15.30
N ASN A 97 8.71 2.53 15.57
CA ASN A 97 9.33 1.57 14.65
C ASN A 97 8.27 1.06 13.66
N PHE A 98 7.82 1.98 12.81
CA PHE A 98 6.87 1.73 11.74
C PHE A 98 7.59 1.73 10.40
N TYR A 99 7.17 0.81 9.55
CA TYR A 99 8.04 0.12 8.62
C TYR A 99 7.17 -0.39 7.47
N ALA A 100 6.75 0.53 6.60
CA ALA A 100 5.90 0.20 5.47
C ALA A 100 6.70 -0.55 4.38
N ASN A 101 6.07 -1.57 3.79
CA ASN A 101 6.61 -2.44 2.76
C ASN A 101 6.00 -2.15 1.39
N LEU A 102 6.59 -2.77 0.36
CA LEU A 102 6.10 -2.74 -1.02
C LEU A 102 6.61 -3.96 -1.84
N GLY A 103 5.90 -5.10 -1.76
CA GLY A 103 5.81 -6.15 -2.80
C GLY A 103 6.40 -7.54 -2.54
N PHE A 104 5.83 -8.66 -3.04
CA PHE A 104 5.98 -9.15 -4.43
C PHE A 104 5.10 -10.36 -4.85
N THR A 105 4.41 -10.31 -5.99
CA THR A 105 3.89 -11.42 -6.84
C THR A 105 2.97 -10.76 -7.83
N VAL A 106 3.26 -10.95 -9.11
CA VAL A 106 2.45 -10.44 -10.20
C VAL A 106 1.09 -11.11 -10.15
N CYS A 107 0.03 -10.35 -9.86
CA CYS A 107 -1.33 -10.83 -10.17
C CYS A 107 -1.60 -10.73 -11.68
N SER A 108 -1.04 -9.70 -12.33
CA SER A 108 -1.04 -9.48 -13.77
C SER A 108 -0.03 -8.40 -14.17
N GLY A 109 0.82 -8.67 -15.18
CA GLY A 109 1.81 -7.71 -15.67
C GLY A 109 2.80 -7.26 -14.60
N ASP A 110 2.80 -5.95 -14.28
CA ASP A 110 3.69 -5.33 -13.30
C ASP A 110 2.98 -4.96 -11.98
N THR A 111 1.79 -5.53 -11.73
CA THR A 111 0.95 -5.20 -10.55
C THR A 111 1.33 -6.05 -9.33
N ILE A 112 1.60 -5.40 -8.20
CA ILE A 112 1.99 -6.01 -6.93
C ILE A 112 0.79 -5.99 -5.97
N CYS A 113 0.01 -7.06 -6.00
CA CYS A 113 -1.27 -7.11 -5.30
C CYS A 113 -1.19 -7.33 -3.78
N HIS A 114 -2.31 -7.08 -3.12
CA HIS A 114 -2.56 -7.45 -1.73
C HIS A 114 -2.11 -8.89 -1.41
N GLY A 115 -1.33 -9.03 -0.33
CA GLY A 115 -0.84 -10.32 0.19
C GLY A 115 0.33 -10.93 -0.60
N ALA A 116 0.84 -10.22 -1.60
CA ALA A 116 1.96 -10.71 -2.39
C ALA A 116 3.27 -10.77 -1.58
N ASP A 117 3.40 -10.03 -0.48
CA ASP A 117 4.52 -10.14 0.45
C ASP A 117 4.58 -11.49 1.21
N LEU A 118 3.46 -12.19 1.39
CA LEU A 118 3.35 -13.39 2.24
C LEU A 118 4.36 -14.52 1.89
N PRO A 119 4.57 -14.92 0.62
CA PRO A 119 5.51 -15.97 0.29
C PRO A 119 6.94 -15.69 0.78
N TYR A 120 7.37 -14.43 0.77
CA TYR A 120 8.71 -14.01 1.22
C TYR A 120 8.83 -13.98 2.73
N VAL A 121 7.75 -13.55 3.41
CA VAL A 121 7.64 -13.57 4.87
C VAL A 121 7.77 -14.99 5.42
N PHE A 122 7.20 -15.98 4.72
CA PHE A 122 7.17 -17.39 5.15
C PHE A 122 8.21 -18.29 4.47
N GLY A 123 9.13 -17.74 3.68
CA GLY A 123 10.25 -18.51 3.12
C GLY A 123 9.88 -19.44 1.96
N SER A 124 8.82 -19.16 1.20
CA SER A 124 8.46 -19.95 0.02
C SER A 124 9.57 -20.03 -1.04
N PRO A 125 10.35 -18.95 -1.30
CA PRO A 125 11.50 -19.01 -2.21
C PRO A 125 12.58 -20.03 -1.79
N LEU A 126 12.72 -20.33 -0.49
CA LEU A 126 13.73 -21.29 0.00
C LEU A 126 13.38 -22.74 -0.32
N VAL A 127 12.09 -23.06 -0.43
CA VAL A 127 11.60 -24.44 -0.61
C VAL A 127 11.16 -24.73 -2.05
N SER A 128 11.00 -23.70 -2.89
CA SER A 128 10.46 -23.84 -4.24
C SER A 128 11.29 -23.11 -5.30
N GLN A 129 12.53 -23.56 -5.49
CA GLN A 129 13.49 -23.01 -6.47
C GLN A 129 13.00 -23.01 -7.94
N LYS A 130 11.93 -23.74 -8.27
CA LYS A 130 11.33 -23.73 -9.62
C LYS A 130 10.37 -22.56 -9.87
N MET A 131 9.84 -21.96 -8.80
CA MET A 131 8.84 -20.88 -8.87
C MET A 131 9.43 -19.49 -8.57
N PHE A 132 10.67 -19.44 -8.08
CA PHE A 132 11.32 -18.24 -7.59
C PHE A 132 12.73 -18.14 -8.15
N THR A 133 13.19 -16.90 -8.34
CA THR A 133 14.55 -16.60 -8.78
C THR A 133 15.55 -16.66 -7.61
N GLU A 134 16.84 -16.64 -7.91
CA GLU A 134 17.88 -16.49 -6.88
C GLU A 134 17.76 -15.14 -6.15
N THR A 135 17.39 -14.07 -6.87
CA THR A 135 17.06 -12.77 -6.27
C THR A 135 15.92 -12.89 -5.26
N ASP A 136 14.88 -13.65 -5.57
CA ASP A 136 13.74 -13.88 -4.67
C ASP A 136 14.15 -14.69 -3.43
N TYR A 137 15.09 -15.64 -3.60
CA TYR A 137 15.66 -16.41 -2.50
C TYR A 137 16.40 -15.50 -1.51
N ASP A 138 17.34 -14.68 -2.00
CA ASP A 138 18.11 -13.76 -1.17
C ASP A 138 17.20 -12.72 -0.51
N PHE A 139 16.24 -12.18 -1.26
CA PHE A 139 15.26 -11.25 -0.75
C PHE A 139 14.43 -11.85 0.39
N SER A 140 13.91 -13.08 0.23
CA SER A 140 13.14 -13.76 1.29
C SER A 140 13.96 -13.98 2.55
N ILE A 141 15.24 -14.34 2.41
CA ILE A 141 16.16 -14.46 3.55
C ILE A 141 16.28 -13.12 4.29
N GLU A 142 16.46 -12.02 3.57
CA GLU A 142 16.57 -10.68 4.19
C GLU A 142 15.26 -10.24 4.85
N ILE A 143 14.10 -10.47 4.23
CA ILE A 143 12.78 -10.21 4.84
C ILE A 143 12.62 -10.97 6.16
N MET A 144 12.92 -12.28 6.16
CA MET A 144 12.83 -13.10 7.37
C MET A 144 13.81 -12.63 8.46
N LYS A 145 15.02 -12.22 8.10
CA LYS A 145 15.97 -11.62 9.05
C LYS A 145 15.41 -10.33 9.65
N MET A 146 14.90 -9.40 8.82
CA MET A 146 14.32 -8.14 9.29
C MET A 146 13.17 -8.36 10.28
N LEU A 147 12.26 -9.28 9.96
CA LEU A 147 11.11 -9.62 10.81
C LEU A 147 11.54 -10.31 12.11
N THR A 148 12.45 -11.28 12.03
CA THR A 148 12.92 -12.01 13.22
C THR A 148 13.76 -11.13 14.15
N ASP A 149 14.57 -10.21 13.61
CA ASP A 149 15.30 -9.22 14.40
C ASP A 149 14.35 -8.25 15.09
N PHE A 150 13.30 -7.77 14.38
CA PHE A 150 12.26 -6.96 14.99
C PHE A 150 11.55 -7.69 16.12
N ALA A 151 11.17 -8.95 15.92
CA ALA A 151 10.51 -9.76 16.94
C ALA A 151 11.38 -9.97 18.19
N LYS A 152 12.70 -10.17 18.01
CA LYS A 152 13.65 -10.38 19.12
C LYS A 152 14.00 -9.10 19.86
N ASN A 153 14.21 -8.01 19.13
CA ASN A 153 14.91 -6.82 19.63
C ASN A 153 14.06 -5.54 19.60
N GLY A 154 12.84 -5.62 19.06
CA GLY A 154 11.98 -4.45 18.80
C GLY A 154 12.49 -3.55 17.67
N LYS A 155 13.56 -3.96 16.94
CA LYS A 155 14.20 -3.21 15.85
C LYS A 155 14.58 -4.19 14.74
N PRO A 156 14.26 -3.91 13.47
CA PRO A 156 14.66 -4.71 12.34
C PRO A 156 16.15 -4.58 12.08
N HIS A 157 16.66 -5.52 11.29
CA HIS A 157 18.02 -5.51 10.78
C HIS A 157 18.36 -4.20 10.04
N ASN A 158 19.65 -3.87 9.98
CA ASN A 158 20.28 -2.65 9.43
C ASN A 158 19.47 -1.85 8.38
N VAL A 159 19.46 -0.50 8.54
CA VAL A 159 19.03 0.52 7.54
C VAL A 159 17.52 0.66 7.30
N TRP A 160 16.69 0.41 8.32
CA TRP A 160 15.28 0.81 8.30
C TRP A 160 15.03 2.08 9.14
N PRO A 161 14.77 3.25 8.53
CA PRO A 161 14.46 4.46 9.29
C PRO A 161 13.16 4.29 10.07
N LYS A 162 13.08 4.92 11.25
CA LYS A 162 11.80 5.12 11.92
C LYS A 162 10.90 5.95 11.00
N LEU A 163 9.60 5.66 11.01
CA LEU A 163 8.62 6.43 10.24
C LEU A 163 8.69 7.90 10.60
N ILE A 164 8.58 8.24 11.89
CA ILE A 164 8.75 9.60 12.39
C ILE A 164 9.79 9.58 13.49
N ASP A 165 10.77 10.47 13.36
CA ASP A 165 11.67 10.83 14.44
C ASP A 165 11.05 11.94 15.28
N ILE A 166 10.47 11.56 16.42
CA ILE A 166 9.81 12.50 17.33
C ILE A 166 10.78 13.52 17.96
N SER A 167 12.10 13.29 17.85
CA SER A 167 13.12 14.24 18.33
C SER A 167 13.41 15.37 17.33
N ASP A 168 13.01 15.19 16.07
CA ASP A 168 13.14 16.19 15.02
C ASP A 168 11.76 16.79 14.70
N ALA A 169 11.58 18.07 15.01
CA ALA A 169 10.33 18.80 14.74
C ALA A 169 9.99 18.88 13.24
N ASN A 170 10.97 18.69 12.35
CA ASN A 170 10.78 18.69 10.91
C ASN A 170 10.70 17.27 10.33
N SER A 171 10.62 16.25 11.18
CA SER A 171 10.59 14.86 10.72
C SER A 171 9.36 14.59 9.86
N VAL A 172 9.61 14.12 8.64
CA VAL A 172 8.58 13.63 7.73
C VAL A 172 8.49 12.10 7.79
N PRO A 173 7.32 11.51 7.52
CA PRO A 173 7.13 10.07 7.43
C PRO A 173 8.12 9.42 6.45
N LYS A 174 9.05 8.58 6.93
CA LYS A 174 9.98 7.80 6.11
C LYS A 174 9.49 6.38 5.89
N VAL A 175 9.45 5.93 4.64
CA VAL A 175 9.05 4.58 4.26
C VAL A 175 10.22 3.89 3.58
N LYS A 176 10.42 2.60 3.87
CA LYS A 176 11.43 1.80 3.18
C LYS A 176 10.77 1.14 1.98
N ASP A 177 11.38 1.26 0.81
CA ASP A 177 10.92 0.49 -0.35
C ASP A 177 11.59 -0.88 -0.30
N LEU A 178 10.79 -1.95 -0.27
CA LEU A 178 11.30 -3.32 -0.22
C LEU A 178 11.19 -3.97 -1.59
N ASN A 179 12.22 -3.76 -2.40
CA ASN A 179 12.35 -4.32 -3.73
C ASN A 179 13.47 -5.40 -3.74
N PRO A 180 13.23 -6.62 -4.28
CA PRO A 180 14.24 -7.65 -4.45
C PRO A 180 15.48 -7.19 -5.20
N ASN A 181 15.35 -6.21 -6.09
CA ASN A 181 16.45 -5.67 -6.89
C ASN A 181 17.19 -4.52 -6.19
N ASP A 182 16.54 -3.81 -5.27
CA ASP A 182 17.14 -2.70 -4.52
C ASP A 182 16.45 -2.50 -3.17
N MET A 183 17.08 -3.00 -2.12
CA MET A 183 16.64 -2.81 -0.73
C MET A 183 17.28 -1.58 -0.07
N SER A 184 17.93 -0.68 -0.81
CA SER A 184 18.56 0.51 -0.23
C SER A 184 17.58 1.68 -0.12
N LEU A 185 16.60 1.76 -1.01
CA LEU A 185 15.72 2.91 -1.19
C LEU A 185 14.86 3.23 0.05
N VAL A 186 14.83 4.52 0.39
CA VAL A 186 13.97 5.11 1.42
C VAL A 186 13.23 6.28 0.78
N LEU A 187 11.91 6.31 0.94
CA LEU A 187 11.03 7.33 0.41
C LEU A 187 10.63 8.30 1.53
N ASP A 188 10.77 9.59 1.25
CA ASP A 188 10.31 10.66 2.13
C ASP A 188 8.85 11.02 1.79
N ASN A 189 7.96 10.73 2.74
CA ASN A 189 6.53 11.03 2.71
C ASN A 189 5.78 10.59 1.41
N PRO A 190 5.94 9.34 0.93
CA PRO A 190 5.39 8.93 -0.35
C PRO A 190 3.86 8.97 -0.42
N TYR A 191 3.17 8.89 0.72
CA TYR A 191 1.70 8.90 0.81
C TYR A 191 1.13 10.26 1.21
N GLY A 192 1.96 11.30 1.40
CA GLY A 192 1.51 12.59 1.93
C GLY A 192 0.43 13.26 1.08
N SER A 193 0.57 13.28 -0.24
CA SER A 193 -0.41 13.95 -1.12
C SER A 193 -1.79 13.29 -1.09
N THR A 194 -1.84 11.97 -0.89
CA THR A 194 -3.10 11.20 -0.93
C THR A 194 -3.65 11.00 0.48
N CYS A 195 -2.86 10.44 1.40
CA CYS A 195 -3.32 10.10 2.73
C CYS A 195 -3.43 11.31 3.66
N ASP A 196 -2.45 12.23 3.65
CA ASP A 196 -2.58 13.50 4.38
C ASP A 196 -3.36 14.57 3.57
N GLY A 197 -3.64 14.31 2.30
CA GLY A 197 -4.50 15.14 1.45
C GLY A 197 -5.95 14.67 1.51
N ILE A 198 -6.44 14.10 0.40
CA ILE A 198 -7.86 13.75 0.22
C ILE A 198 -8.40 12.85 1.35
N TRP A 199 -7.61 11.91 1.86
CA TRP A 199 -8.08 10.98 2.89
C TRP A 199 -7.98 11.52 4.32
N SER A 200 -7.33 12.65 4.57
CA SER A 200 -7.08 13.14 5.93
C SER A 200 -8.35 13.45 6.71
N ASN A 201 -9.42 13.89 6.02
CA ASN A 201 -10.71 14.21 6.64
C ASN A 201 -11.56 12.98 6.97
N TYR A 202 -11.16 11.81 6.47
CA TYR A 202 -11.93 10.58 6.57
C TYR A 202 -11.32 9.56 7.54
N PHE A 203 -10.18 9.87 8.20
CA PHE A 203 -9.48 9.00 9.17
C PHE A 203 -9.28 9.60 10.56
#